data_AF-A0A8X7CBH1-F1
#
_entry.id   AF-A0A8X7CBH1-F1
#
_cell.length_a   1.000
_cell.length_b   1.000
_cell.length_c   1.000
_cell.angle_alpha   90.00
_cell.angle_beta   90.00
_cell.angle_gamma   90.00
#
_symmetry.space_group_name_H-M   'P 1'
#
loop_
_entity.id
_entity.type
_entity.pdbx_description
1 polymer ?
#
loop_
_entity_poly.entity_id
_entity_poly.type
_entity_poly.pdbx_seq_one_letter_code
_entity_poly.pdbx_strand_id
1 'polypeptide(L)'
;MRGESIAQLPVSEFQGRKDSMLFFVPKVEKDSVRSRDVHIEIVKRKLMKSNSEEEQSVLTKKLNKMIRNREFLSEKVREIVTEIFHNYNQVTDVIENRYKLRNFECYDEVRAFFNEECFRLSKNEYALDFMYILVNLCEKKISPEEIMRAMETVCVHPPVYDIL
;
A
#
# COMPACT_ATOMS: atom_id res chain seq x y z
N MET A 1 -21.91 34.19 13.08
CA MET A 1 -22.34 32.83 13.47
C MET A 1 -21.14 32.11 14.05
N ARG A 2 -21.04 32.02 15.39
CA ARG A 2 -20.05 31.12 16.03
C ARG A 2 -20.59 29.71 15.83
N GLY A 3 -20.13 29.04 14.77
CA GLY A 3 -20.52 27.66 14.51
C GLY A 3 -20.02 26.77 15.64
N GLU A 4 -20.92 26.01 16.24
CA GLU A 4 -20.55 24.89 17.10
C GLU A 4 -19.63 23.94 16.31
N SER A 5 -18.66 23.36 16.98
CA SER A 5 -17.75 22.41 16.33
C SER A 5 -18.55 21.21 15.83
N ILE A 6 -18.36 20.81 14.57
CA ILE A 6 -19.05 19.64 13.98
C ILE A 6 -18.88 18.38 14.85
N ALA A 7 -17.76 18.26 15.56
CA ALA A 7 -17.49 17.15 16.48
C ALA A 7 -18.42 17.11 17.71
N GLN A 8 -19.15 18.19 18.00
CA GLN A 8 -20.10 18.29 19.12
C GLN A 8 -21.53 17.93 18.69
N LEU A 9 -21.81 17.84 17.38
CA LEU A 9 -23.11 17.41 16.89
C LEU A 9 -23.34 15.94 17.21
N PRO A 10 -24.57 15.53 17.55
CA PRO A 10 -24.86 14.13 17.84
C PRO A 10 -24.65 13.27 16.59
N VAL A 11 -24.14 12.05 16.79
CA VAL A 11 -23.84 11.10 15.68
C VAL A 11 -25.08 10.82 14.82
N SER A 12 -26.28 10.94 15.39
CA SER A 12 -27.54 10.81 14.65
C SER A 12 -27.70 11.81 13.51
N GLU A 13 -27.09 13.00 13.57
CA GLU A 13 -27.08 13.94 12.43
C GLU A 13 -26.33 13.37 11.20
N PHE A 14 -25.50 12.35 11.38
CA PHE A 14 -24.70 11.72 10.32
C PHE A 14 -25.09 10.28 10.01
N GLN A 15 -25.63 9.54 11.00
CA GLN A 15 -25.82 8.09 10.91
C GLN A 15 -27.28 7.63 11.01
N GLY A 16 -28.27 8.53 11.10
CA GLY A 16 -29.67 8.16 10.95
C GLY A 16 -30.65 8.89 11.87
N ARG A 17 -31.62 8.16 12.43
CA ARG A 17 -32.71 8.79 13.18
C ARG A 17 -32.26 9.27 14.56
N LYS A 18 -32.78 10.44 14.97
CA LYS A 18 -32.49 11.07 16.27
C LYS A 18 -32.98 10.23 17.45
N ASP A 19 -34.04 9.45 17.26
CA ASP A 19 -34.68 8.63 18.30
C ASP A 19 -34.33 7.14 18.19
N SER A 20 -33.04 6.80 18.09
CA SER A 20 -32.59 5.40 18.04
C SER A 20 -32.28 4.84 19.45
N MET A 21 -32.66 3.59 19.70
CA MET A 21 -32.33 2.90 20.95
C MET A 21 -30.87 2.47 20.98
N LEU A 22 -30.24 2.59 22.15
CA LEU A 22 -28.89 2.09 22.39
C LEU A 22 -28.90 0.55 22.45
N PHE A 23 -28.11 -0.09 21.59
CA PHE A 23 -27.87 -1.53 21.62
C PHE A 23 -26.51 -1.82 22.26
N PHE A 24 -26.48 -2.70 23.26
CA PHE A 24 -25.24 -3.12 23.91
C PHE A 24 -24.68 -4.35 23.18
N VAL A 25 -23.50 -4.19 22.57
CA VAL A 25 -22.77 -5.28 21.92
C VAL A 25 -21.70 -5.79 22.89
N PRO A 26 -21.61 -7.12 23.14
CA PRO A 26 -20.58 -7.68 24.00
C PRO A 26 -19.18 -7.37 23.47
N LYS A 27 -18.24 -7.14 24.38
CA LYS A 27 -16.84 -6.91 24.02
C LYS A 27 -16.22 -8.23 23.55
N VAL A 28 -15.85 -8.29 22.29
CA VAL A 28 -15.13 -9.42 21.68
C VAL A 28 -13.66 -9.08 21.48
N GLU A 29 -12.80 -10.09 21.47
CA GLU A 29 -11.42 -9.94 21.05
C GLU A 29 -11.37 -9.48 19.59
N LYS A 30 -10.47 -8.54 19.29
CA LYS A 30 -10.33 -7.97 17.95
C LYS A 30 -9.16 -8.62 17.24
N ASP A 31 -9.47 -9.32 16.16
CA ASP A 31 -8.52 -9.85 15.17
C ASP A 31 -7.87 -8.75 14.33
N SER A 32 -7.18 -7.81 14.98
CA SER A 32 -6.65 -6.62 14.33
C SER A 32 -5.44 -6.97 13.48
N VAL A 33 -5.55 -6.71 12.17
CA VAL A 33 -4.49 -6.92 11.19
C VAL A 33 -4.37 -5.64 10.37
N ARG A 34 -3.16 -5.26 9.96
CA ARG A 34 -2.98 -4.15 9.01
C ARG A 34 -3.70 -4.52 7.71
N SER A 35 -4.42 -3.58 7.09
CA SER A 35 -5.20 -3.85 5.87
C SER A 35 -4.38 -4.59 4.81
N ARG A 36 -3.15 -4.13 4.56
CA ARG A 36 -2.21 -4.75 3.63
C ARG A 36 -1.89 -6.21 3.96
N ASP A 37 -1.87 -6.60 5.24
CA ASP A 37 -1.42 -7.93 5.68
C ASP A 37 -2.56 -8.93 5.82
N VAL A 38 -3.82 -8.48 5.66
CA VAL A 38 -5.03 -9.31 5.82
C VAL A 38 -4.95 -10.56 4.95
N HIS A 39 -4.54 -10.45 3.68
CA HIS A 39 -4.47 -11.60 2.78
C HIS A 39 -3.46 -12.66 3.24
N ILE A 40 -2.26 -12.24 3.63
CA ILE A 40 -1.23 -13.14 4.16
C ILE A 40 -1.71 -13.76 5.47
N GLU A 41 -2.30 -12.97 6.35
CA GLU A 41 -2.74 -13.40 7.67
C GLU A 41 -3.90 -14.42 7.56
N ILE A 42 -4.81 -14.26 6.60
CA ILE A 42 -5.84 -15.26 6.29
C ILE A 42 -5.19 -16.60 5.91
N VAL A 43 -4.18 -16.60 5.04
CA VAL A 43 -3.50 -17.85 4.62
C VAL A 43 -2.74 -18.48 5.79
N LYS A 44 -2.03 -17.67 6.59
CA LYS A 44 -1.35 -18.15 7.81
C LYS A 44 -2.33 -18.80 8.79
N ARG A 45 -3.45 -18.15 9.07
CA ARG A 45 -4.49 -18.68 9.97
C ARG A 45 -5.11 -19.96 9.45
N LYS A 46 -5.33 -20.08 8.14
CA LYS A 46 -5.80 -21.34 7.53
C LYS A 46 -4.75 -22.45 7.67
N LEU A 47 -3.48 -22.14 7.44
CA LEU A 47 -2.38 -23.09 7.57
C LEU A 47 -2.28 -23.62 9.01
N MET A 48 -2.36 -22.73 10.01
CA MET A 48 -2.31 -23.11 11.43
C MET A 48 -3.51 -23.96 11.89
N LYS A 49 -4.66 -23.83 11.23
CA LYS A 49 -5.90 -24.57 11.57
C LYS A 49 -6.05 -25.88 10.79
N SER A 50 -5.29 -26.08 9.71
CA SER A 50 -5.42 -27.25 8.86
C SER A 50 -4.75 -28.47 9.50
N ASN A 51 -5.44 -29.61 9.46
CA ASN A 51 -4.91 -30.91 9.88
C ASN A 51 -4.57 -31.82 8.67
N SER A 52 -4.74 -31.32 7.44
CA SER A 52 -4.48 -32.08 6.20
C SER A 52 -3.11 -31.71 5.65
N GLU A 53 -2.22 -32.69 5.49
CA GLU A 53 -0.89 -32.47 4.91
C GLU A 53 -0.97 -31.91 3.49
N GLU A 54 -1.96 -32.35 2.70
CA GLU A 54 -2.20 -31.85 1.35
C GLU A 54 -2.59 -30.36 1.38
N GLU A 55 -3.54 -29.99 2.23
CA GLU A 55 -3.99 -28.60 2.37
C GLU A 55 -2.85 -27.71 2.90
N GLN A 56 -2.09 -28.19 3.90
CA GLN A 56 -0.92 -27.49 4.42
C GLN A 56 0.14 -27.25 3.33
N SER A 57 0.40 -28.24 2.47
CA SER A 57 1.32 -28.10 1.34
C SER A 57 0.86 -27.05 0.35
N VAL A 58 -0.43 -27.05 -0.02
CA VAL A 58 -1.02 -26.04 -0.91
C VAL A 58 -0.96 -24.64 -0.31
N LEU A 59 -1.35 -24.49 0.96
CA LEU A 59 -1.34 -23.20 1.67
C LEU A 59 0.09 -22.67 1.86
N THR A 60 1.07 -23.53 2.12
CA THR A 60 2.48 -23.15 2.24
C THR A 60 3.02 -22.64 0.90
N LYS A 61 2.74 -23.34 -0.20
CA LYS A 61 3.11 -22.87 -1.55
C LYS A 61 2.46 -21.53 -1.87
N LYS A 62 1.19 -21.35 -1.53
CA LYS A 62 0.47 -20.08 -1.72
C LYS A 62 1.10 -18.95 -0.89
N LEU A 63 1.39 -19.20 0.38
CA LEU A 63 2.03 -18.22 1.27
C LEU A 63 3.41 -17.80 0.74
N ASN A 64 4.24 -18.77 0.35
CA ASN A 64 5.56 -18.50 -0.20
C ASN A 64 5.48 -17.68 -1.50
N LYS A 65 4.50 -17.96 -2.37
CA LYS A 65 4.27 -17.16 -3.57
C LYS A 65 3.90 -15.71 -3.22
N MET A 66 3.02 -15.49 -2.25
CA MET A 66 2.63 -14.14 -1.82
C MET A 66 3.83 -13.36 -1.27
N ILE A 67 4.64 -13.99 -0.42
CA ILE A 67 5.85 -13.38 0.14
C ILE A 67 6.82 -12.98 -0.97
N ARG A 68 7.14 -13.90 -1.89
CA ARG A 68 8.04 -13.63 -3.02
C ARG A 68 7.55 -12.50 -3.92
N ASN A 69 6.24 -12.45 -4.19
CA ASN A 69 5.65 -11.38 -4.98
C ASN A 69 5.79 -10.02 -4.29
N ARG A 70 5.61 -9.97 -2.96
CA ARG A 70 5.82 -8.74 -2.18
C ARG A 70 7.29 -8.32 -2.13
N GLU A 71 8.19 -9.27 -1.93
CA GLU A 71 9.64 -9.04 -1.99
C GLU A 71 10.02 -8.43 -3.33
N PHE A 72 9.62 -9.07 -4.44
CA PHE A 72 9.83 -8.58 -5.80
C PHE A 72 9.37 -7.14 -5.98
N LEU A 73 8.13 -6.81 -5.57
CA LEU A 73 7.63 -5.44 -5.69
C LEU A 73 8.48 -4.46 -4.87
N SER A 74 8.77 -4.81 -3.61
CA SER A 74 9.53 -3.93 -2.72
C SER A 74 10.97 -3.70 -3.20
N GLU A 75 11.59 -4.73 -3.79
CA GLU A 75 12.91 -4.64 -4.41
C GLU A 75 12.86 -3.75 -5.64
N LYS A 76 11.87 -3.92 -6.53
CA LYS A 76 11.71 -3.06 -7.72
C LYS A 76 11.54 -1.59 -7.36
N VAL A 77 10.74 -1.29 -6.34
CA VAL A 77 10.60 0.10 -5.88
C VAL A 77 11.92 0.64 -5.31
N ARG A 78 12.68 -0.17 -4.56
CA ARG A 78 14.00 0.21 -4.05
C ARG A 78 15.02 0.43 -5.16
N GLU A 79 15.00 -0.42 -6.18
CA GLU A 79 15.84 -0.31 -7.37
C GLU A 79 15.56 1.00 -8.12
N ILE A 80 14.29 1.39 -8.31
CA ILE A 80 13.93 2.68 -8.93
C ILE A 80 14.59 3.85 -8.18
N VAL A 81 14.52 3.85 -6.84
CA VAL A 81 15.13 4.92 -6.03
C VAL A 81 16.66 4.89 -6.12
N THR A 82 17.26 3.71 -6.21
CA THR A 82 18.73 3.54 -6.29
C THR A 82 19.28 3.89 -7.68
N GLU A 83 18.47 3.71 -8.72
CA GLU A 83 18.79 4.13 -10.08
C GLU A 83 18.88 5.66 -10.17
N ILE A 84 17.98 6.38 -9.47
CA ILE A 84 18.00 7.85 -9.39
C ILE A 84 19.13 8.33 -8.48
N PHE A 85 19.28 7.71 -7.30
CA PHE A 85 20.25 8.13 -6.30
C PHE A 85 21.34 7.09 -6.08
N HIS A 86 22.57 7.43 -6.45
CA HIS A 86 23.74 6.60 -6.15
C HIS A 86 24.30 6.81 -4.72
N ASN A 87 23.62 7.60 -3.88
CA ASN A 87 24.00 7.89 -2.51
C ASN A 87 23.04 7.22 -1.51
N TYR A 88 23.60 6.38 -0.63
CA TYR A 88 22.86 5.68 0.43
C TYR A 88 21.96 6.58 1.28
N ASN A 89 22.43 7.76 1.67
CA ASN A 89 21.65 8.67 2.51
C ASN A 89 20.42 9.21 1.77
N GLN A 90 20.54 9.48 0.48
CA GLN A 90 19.40 9.97 -0.33
C GLN A 90 18.39 8.86 -0.60
N VAL A 91 18.88 7.65 -0.90
CA VAL A 91 18.03 6.45 -1.05
C VAL A 91 17.25 6.19 0.23
N THR A 92 17.93 6.18 1.37
CA THR A 92 17.33 5.91 2.68
C THR A 92 16.29 6.96 3.04
N ASP A 93 16.62 8.24 2.86
CA ASP A 93 15.69 9.34 3.11
C ASP A 93 14.40 9.24 2.29
N VAL A 94 14.50 8.88 1.00
CA VAL A 94 13.32 8.70 0.14
C VAL A 94 12.50 7.46 0.51
N ILE A 95 13.14 6.38 0.94
CA ILE A 95 12.43 5.13 1.30
C ILE A 95 11.79 5.23 2.68
N GLU A 96 12.44 5.85 3.66
CA GLU A 96 12.00 5.80 5.05
C GLU A 96 11.05 6.95 5.43
N ASN A 97 11.18 8.12 4.82
CA ASN A 97 10.38 9.28 5.19
C ASN A 97 9.01 9.34 4.50
N ARG A 98 8.16 10.25 4.97
CA ARG A 98 6.85 10.57 4.38
C ARG A 98 6.75 12.07 4.22
N TYR A 99 6.90 12.56 2.99
CA TYR A 99 6.75 13.97 2.70
C TYR A 99 5.28 14.32 2.42
N LYS A 100 4.93 15.57 2.69
CA LYS A 100 3.61 16.10 2.33
C LYS A 100 3.60 16.37 0.83
N LEU A 101 2.65 15.77 0.11
CA LEU A 101 2.45 16.05 -1.30
C LEU A 101 2.08 17.53 -1.50
N ARG A 102 2.89 18.21 -2.31
CA ARG A 102 2.71 19.59 -2.78
C ARG A 102 2.79 19.67 -4.30
N ASN A 103 3.61 18.84 -4.93
CA ASN A 103 3.75 18.76 -6.38
C ASN A 103 2.83 17.68 -6.96
N PHE A 104 1.54 18.01 -7.07
CA PHE A 104 0.51 17.09 -7.58
C PHE A 104 0.73 16.72 -9.05
N GLU A 105 1.21 17.65 -9.87
CA GLU A 105 1.47 17.42 -11.30
C GLU A 105 2.53 16.34 -11.52
N CYS A 106 3.71 16.51 -10.88
CA CYS A 106 4.75 15.47 -10.92
C CYS A 106 4.21 14.12 -10.41
N TYR A 107 3.49 14.13 -9.28
CA TYR A 107 2.99 12.90 -8.69
C TYR A 107 2.00 12.18 -9.60
N ASP A 108 1.06 12.90 -10.23
CA ASP A 108 0.07 12.29 -11.11
C ASP A 108 0.71 11.67 -12.34
N GLU A 109 1.70 12.33 -12.93
CA GLU A 109 2.42 11.82 -14.09
C GLU A 109 3.19 10.53 -13.77
N VAL A 110 4.04 10.56 -12.73
CA VAL A 110 4.86 9.39 -12.37
C VAL A 110 4.02 8.25 -11.82
N ARG A 111 2.91 8.55 -11.12
CA ARG A 111 1.93 7.55 -10.66
C ARG A 111 1.25 6.86 -11.82
N ALA A 112 0.85 7.62 -12.84
CA ALA A 112 0.22 7.07 -14.04
C ALA A 112 1.18 6.13 -14.76
N PHE A 113 2.42 6.57 -14.99
CA PHE A 113 3.45 5.74 -15.61
C PHE A 113 3.73 4.46 -14.80
N PHE A 114 3.93 4.57 -13.49
CA PHE A 114 4.13 3.41 -12.62
C PHE A 114 2.95 2.42 -12.68
N ASN A 115 1.72 2.93 -12.77
CA ASN A 115 0.51 2.12 -12.88
C ASN A 115 0.38 1.41 -14.22
N GLU A 116 0.90 1.99 -15.29
CA GLU A 116 0.80 1.46 -16.65
C GLU A 116 1.95 0.54 -17.01
N GLU A 117 3.18 0.87 -16.58
CA GLU A 117 4.40 0.18 -17.03
C GLU A 117 4.99 -0.76 -15.97
N CYS A 118 4.76 -0.53 -14.67
CA CYS A 118 5.34 -1.35 -13.60
C CYS A 118 4.30 -2.24 -12.91
N PHE A 119 3.42 -1.63 -12.10
CA PHE A 119 2.48 -2.36 -11.25
C PHE A 119 1.10 -1.70 -11.31
N ARG A 120 0.11 -2.43 -11.85
CA ARG A 120 -1.25 -1.92 -11.95
C ARG A 120 -1.84 -1.67 -10.57
N LEU A 121 -1.94 -0.42 -10.13
CA LEU A 121 -2.26 -0.07 -8.74
C LEU A 121 -3.60 -0.61 -8.28
N SER A 122 -4.62 -0.54 -9.15
CA SER A 122 -5.96 -1.08 -8.87
C SER A 122 -6.02 -2.61 -8.69
N LYS A 123 -4.92 -3.32 -9.01
CA LYS A 123 -4.81 -4.78 -8.93
C LYS A 123 -3.68 -5.24 -8.00
N ASN A 124 -2.97 -4.31 -7.37
CA ASN A 124 -1.87 -4.63 -6.45
C ASN A 124 -2.03 -3.80 -5.18
N GLU A 125 -2.73 -4.32 -4.19
CA GLU A 125 -2.95 -3.61 -2.92
C GLU A 125 -1.62 -3.31 -2.22
N TYR A 126 -0.65 -4.22 -2.29
CA TYR A 126 0.67 -4.03 -1.71
C TYR A 126 1.46 -2.89 -2.40
N ALA A 127 1.21 -2.62 -3.69
CA ALA A 127 1.87 -1.53 -4.41
C ALA A 127 1.50 -0.15 -3.83
N LEU A 128 0.27 0.00 -3.34
CA LEU A 128 -0.25 1.26 -2.81
C LEU A 128 0.56 1.74 -1.60
N ASP A 129 1.16 0.82 -0.86
CA ASP A 129 1.99 1.14 0.30
C ASP A 129 3.26 1.89 -0.04
N PHE A 130 3.69 1.86 -1.32
CA PHE A 130 4.90 2.50 -1.81
C PHE A 130 4.63 3.82 -2.53
N MET A 131 3.37 4.23 -2.68
CA MET A 131 3.03 5.46 -3.42
C MET A 131 3.62 6.73 -2.80
N TYR A 132 3.89 6.73 -1.50
CA TYR A 132 4.60 7.83 -0.86
C TYR A 132 6.04 8.00 -1.36
N ILE A 133 6.67 6.96 -1.90
CA ILE A 133 8.04 7.06 -2.45
C ILE A 133 8.01 7.93 -3.69
N LEU A 134 7.00 7.77 -4.55
CA LEU A 134 6.80 8.64 -5.71
C LEU A 134 6.54 10.08 -5.28
N VAL A 135 5.77 10.29 -4.20
CA VAL A 135 5.61 11.62 -3.58
C VAL A 135 6.97 12.16 -3.14
N ASN A 136 7.78 11.36 -2.43
CA ASN A 136 9.08 11.79 -1.93
C ASN A 136 10.04 12.17 -3.07
N LEU A 137 10.05 11.42 -4.17
CA LEU A 137 10.84 11.75 -5.37
C LEU A 137 10.42 13.11 -5.96
N CYS A 138 9.13 13.35 -6.12
CA CYS A 138 8.60 14.62 -6.61
C CYS A 138 8.90 15.80 -5.67
N GLU A 139 8.80 15.61 -4.36
CA GLU A 139 9.11 16.64 -3.37
C GLU A 139 10.62 16.92 -3.28
N LYS A 140 11.47 15.94 -3.64
CA LYS A 140 12.92 16.11 -3.83
C LYS A 140 13.32 16.83 -5.11
N LYS A 141 12.36 17.28 -5.92
CA LYS A 141 12.60 18.00 -7.18
C LYS A 141 13.30 17.16 -8.24
N ILE A 142 13.14 15.83 -8.18
CA ILE A 142 13.49 14.96 -9.29
C ILE A 142 12.43 15.17 -10.38
N SER A 143 12.87 15.29 -11.64
CA SER A 143 11.94 15.55 -12.74
C SER A 143 11.11 14.28 -13.04
N PRO A 144 9.84 14.41 -13.48
CA PRO A 144 9.03 13.27 -13.87
C PRO A 144 9.73 12.37 -14.89
N GLU A 145 10.41 12.97 -15.87
CA GLU A 145 11.11 12.23 -16.93
C GLU A 145 12.28 11.40 -16.38
N GLU A 146 12.99 11.90 -15.36
CA GLU A 146 14.05 11.14 -14.70
C GLU A 146 13.49 9.97 -13.91
N ILE A 147 12.38 10.18 -13.20
CA ILE A 147 11.69 9.12 -12.45
C ILE A 147 11.17 8.04 -13.42
N MET A 148 10.57 8.45 -14.55
CA MET A 148 10.06 7.55 -15.57
C MET A 148 11.17 6.75 -16.24
N ARG A 149 12.31 7.38 -16.59
CA ARG A 149 13.47 6.64 -17.11
C ARG A 149 13.99 5.60 -16.13
N ALA A 150 14.02 5.91 -14.83
CA ALA A 150 14.40 4.93 -13.82
C ALA A 150 13.40 3.75 -13.76
N MET A 151 12.10 4.03 -13.91
CA MET A 151 11.07 2.99 -14.03
C MET A 151 11.28 2.13 -15.28
N GLU A 152 11.57 2.72 -16.44
CA GLU A 152 11.84 1.98 -17.69
C GLU A 152 13.04 1.03 -17.55
N THR A 153 14.11 1.49 -16.89
CA THR A 153 15.31 0.67 -16.64
C THR A 153 15.03 -0.50 -15.68
N VAL A 154 14.17 -0.30 -14.68
CA VAL A 154 13.96 -1.26 -13.59
C VAL A 154 12.82 -2.24 -13.87
N CYS A 155 11.72 -1.74 -14.46
CA CYS A 155 10.50 -2.48 -14.77
C CYS A 155 10.58 -3.14 -16.16
N VAL A 156 11.61 -3.94 -16.40
CA VAL A 156 11.82 -4.70 -17.67
C VAL A 156 10.89 -5.93 -17.82
N HIS A 157 9.71 -5.86 -17.21
CA HIS A 157 8.70 -6.91 -17.20
C HIS A 157 7.37 -6.32 -17.64
N PRO A 158 6.42 -7.13 -18.14
CA PRO A 158 5.05 -6.67 -18.35
C PRO A 158 4.46 -6.12 -17.04
N PRO A 159 3.47 -5.23 -17.10
CA PRO A 159 2.82 -4.69 -15.91
C PRO A 159 2.31 -5.83 -15.04
N VAL A 160 2.64 -5.79 -13.76
CA VAL A 160 2.32 -6.89 -12.83
C VAL A 160 0.96 -6.65 -12.17
N TYR A 161 0.26 -7.73 -11.87
CA TYR A 161 -1.08 -7.76 -11.26
C TYR A 161 -1.11 -8.72 -10.06
N ASP A 162 -2.09 -8.55 -9.19
CA ASP A 162 -2.47 -9.47 -8.11
C ASP A 162 -1.39 -9.74 -7.05
N ILE A 163 -0.56 -8.74 -6.76
CA ILE A 163 0.31 -8.72 -5.58
C ILE A 163 -0.49 -8.22 -4.37
N LEU A 164 -0.98 -9.19 -3.61
CA LEU A 164 -1.71 -9.02 -2.36
C LEU A 164 -0.77 -8.90 -1.16
#